data_AF-A0A0Q6BC45-F1
#
_entry.id   AF-A0A0Q6BC45-F1
#
_cell.length_a   1.000
_cell.length_b   1.000
_cell.length_c   1.000
_cell.angle_alpha   90.00
_cell.angle_beta   90.00
_cell.angle_gamma   90.00
#
_symmetry.space_group_name_H-M   'P 1'
#
loop_
_entity.id
_entity.type
_entity.pdbx_description
1 polymer ?
#
loop_
_entity_poly.entity_id
_entity_poly.type
_entity_poly.pdbx_seq_one_letter_code
_entity_poly.pdbx_strand_id
1 'polypeptide(L)'
;MLVALNDLDPYGLEPGAEDGAPWDEYELEAVPMVRELITAGSITGDQIDAIWSAWFGETLSGRTDPSRFEAFVARVNAVGPWPDERS
;
A
#
# COMPACT_ATOMS: atom_id res chain seq x y z
N MET A 1 6.08 -1.93 1.06
CA MET A 1 4.64 -1.60 1.17
C MET A 1 4.36 -0.71 2.36
N LEU A 2 4.54 -1.17 3.61
CA LEU A 2 4.21 -0.38 4.81
C LEU A 2 4.81 1.03 4.81
N VAL A 3 6.12 1.17 4.55
CA VAL A 3 6.76 2.49 4.40
C VAL A 3 6.08 3.37 3.35
N ALA A 4 5.67 2.80 2.22
CA ALA A 4 5.00 3.55 1.16
C ALA A 4 3.57 3.96 1.56
N LEU A 5 2.87 3.17 2.37
CA LEU A 5 1.56 3.53 2.94
C LEU A 5 1.70 4.62 4.00
N ASN A 6 2.70 4.54 4.87
CA ASN A 6 3.00 5.59 5.85
C ASN A 6 3.37 6.91 5.15
N ASP A 7 4.12 6.87 4.05
CA ASP A 7 4.43 8.08 3.26
C ASP A 7 3.20 8.63 2.51
N LEU A 8 2.25 7.77 2.12
CA LEU A 8 1.00 8.17 1.48
C LEU A 8 0.04 8.80 2.50
N ASP A 9 0.02 8.26 3.73
CA ASP A 9 -0.79 8.70 4.86
C ASP A 9 -2.23 9.11 4.48
N PRO A 10 -3.06 8.16 4.01
CA PRO A 10 -4.39 8.45 3.47
C PRO A 10 -5.37 9.02 4.52
N TYR A 11 -5.05 8.91 5.80
CA TYR A 11 -5.88 9.44 6.89
C TYR A 11 -5.23 10.59 7.65
N GLY A 12 -4.00 10.99 7.33
CA GLY A 12 -3.30 12.08 8.04
C GLY A 12 -2.98 11.70 9.48
N LEU A 13 -2.59 10.44 9.72
CA LEU A 13 -2.31 9.88 11.04
C LEU A 13 -0.87 10.13 11.50
N GLU A 14 -0.01 10.60 10.61
CA GLU A 14 1.40 10.84 10.86
C GLU A 14 2.13 9.63 11.51
N PRO A 15 2.09 8.41 10.89
CA PRO A 15 2.58 7.19 11.53
C PRO A 15 4.04 7.28 12.00
N GLY A 16 4.27 7.03 13.30
CA GLY A 16 5.59 7.07 13.94
C GLY A 16 6.06 8.46 14.40
N ALA A 17 5.26 9.51 14.23
CA ALA A 17 5.50 10.79 14.89
C ALA A 17 5.23 10.72 16.41
N GLU A 18 5.73 11.70 17.18
CA GLU A 18 5.59 11.74 18.65
C GLU A 18 4.13 11.72 19.11
N ASP A 19 3.27 12.46 18.41
CA ASP A 19 1.82 12.54 18.67
C ASP A 19 0.98 11.79 17.61
N GLY A 20 1.64 11.06 16.70
CA GLY A 20 1.00 10.34 15.59
C GLY A 20 0.53 8.94 15.98
N ALA A 21 -0.09 8.26 15.01
CA ALA A 21 -0.39 6.84 15.15
C ALA A 21 0.88 6.00 15.26
N PRO A 22 0.79 4.76 15.78
CA PRO A 22 1.90 3.80 15.72
C PRO A 22 2.46 3.64 14.29
N TRP A 23 3.77 3.39 14.16
CA TRP A 23 4.40 3.25 12.84
C TRP A 23 3.84 2.06 12.03
N ASP A 24 3.33 1.04 12.71
CA ASP A 24 2.73 -0.16 12.16
C ASP A 24 1.21 -0.05 11.93
N GLU A 25 0.64 1.16 12.01
CA GLU A 25 -0.80 1.40 11.86
C GLU A 25 -1.41 0.74 10.60
N TYR A 26 -0.71 0.77 9.48
CA TYR A 26 -1.16 0.18 8.21
C TYR A 26 -0.59 -1.23 7.91
N GLU A 27 -0.04 -1.92 8.91
CA GLU A 27 0.61 -3.22 8.69
C GLU A 27 -0.39 -4.27 8.18
N LEU A 28 -1.60 -4.28 8.71
CA LEU A 28 -2.63 -5.26 8.37
C LEU A 28 -3.07 -5.17 6.90
N GLU A 29 -3.10 -3.97 6.33
CA GLU A 29 -3.38 -3.72 4.91
C GLU A 29 -2.14 -3.95 4.04
N ALA A 30 -0.96 -3.60 4.55
CA ALA A 30 0.29 -3.78 3.83
C ALA A 30 0.58 -5.26 3.52
N VAL A 31 0.30 -6.15 4.47
CA VAL A 31 0.57 -7.60 4.34
C VAL A 31 -0.09 -8.23 3.10
N PRO A 32 -1.42 -8.14 2.88
CA PRO A 32 -2.05 -8.70 1.69
C PRO A 32 -1.54 -8.06 0.39
N MET A 33 -1.26 -6.75 0.37
CA MET A 33 -0.69 -6.12 -0.84
C MET A 33 0.72 -6.62 -1.15
N VAL A 34 1.55 -6.87 -0.14
CA VAL A 34 2.88 -7.49 -0.33
C VAL A 34 2.75 -8.91 -0.86
N ARG A 35 1.79 -9.69 -0.36
CA ARG A 35 1.56 -11.07 -0.84
C ARG A 35 1.21 -11.09 -2.32
N GLU A 36 0.29 -10.23 -2.76
CA GLU A 36 -0.05 -10.08 -4.19
C GLU A 36 1.18 -9.68 -5.01
N LEU A 37 1.92 -8.67 -4.53
CA LEU A 37 3.11 -8.16 -5.23
C LEU A 37 4.20 -9.22 -5.39
N ILE A 38 4.45 -10.05 -4.38
CA ILE A 38 5.41 -11.17 -4.44
C ILE A 38 4.90 -12.25 -5.40
N THR A 39 3.63 -12.63 -5.29
CA THR A 39 3.05 -13.76 -6.04
C THR A 39 2.97 -13.45 -7.55
N ALA A 40 2.56 -12.23 -7.90
CA ALA A 40 2.33 -11.82 -9.29
C ALA A 40 3.50 -11.02 -9.89
N GLY A 41 4.53 -10.70 -9.08
CA GLY A 41 5.65 -9.84 -9.47
C GLY A 41 5.27 -8.36 -9.69
N SER A 42 3.97 -8.03 -9.61
CA SER A 42 3.41 -6.69 -9.73
C SER A 42 2.05 -6.62 -9.03
N ILE A 43 1.58 -5.41 -8.74
CA ILE A 43 0.23 -5.16 -8.19
C ILE A 43 -0.42 -3.98 -8.91
N THR A 44 -1.69 -4.13 -9.29
CA THR A 44 -2.46 -3.06 -9.94
C THR A 44 -3.14 -2.15 -8.91
N GLY A 45 -3.54 -0.95 -9.35
CA GLY A 45 -4.36 -0.04 -8.53
C GLY A 45 -5.68 -0.70 -8.09
N ASP A 46 -6.35 -1.43 -8.98
CA ASP A 46 -7.61 -2.13 -8.67
C ASP A 46 -7.42 -3.20 -7.58
N GLN A 47 -6.30 -3.93 -7.59
CA GLN A 47 -5.99 -4.90 -6.53
C GLN A 47 -5.73 -4.21 -5.19
N ILE A 48 -5.00 -3.09 -5.20
CA ILE A 48 -4.78 -2.26 -4.01
C ILE A 48 -6.12 -1.77 -3.45
N ASP A 49 -7.00 -1.24 -4.30
CA ASP A 49 -8.31 -0.75 -3.90
C ASP A 49 -9.23 -1.85 -3.37
N ALA A 50 -9.21 -3.03 -3.99
CA ALA A 50 -9.98 -4.19 -3.51
C ALA A 50 -9.52 -4.62 -2.12
N ILE A 51 -8.21 -4.67 -1.87
CA ILE A 51 -7.64 -4.97 -0.56
C ILE A 51 -8.02 -3.90 0.45
N TRP A 52 -7.84 -2.63 0.11
CA TRP A 52 -8.14 -1.51 1.00
C TRP A 52 -9.62 -1.47 1.40
N SER A 53 -10.50 -1.68 0.41
CA SER A 53 -11.95 -1.69 0.63
C SER A 53 -12.41 -2.84 1.52
N ALA A 54 -11.66 -3.93 1.65
CA ALA A 54 -11.99 -5.02 2.58
C ALA A 54 -11.84 -4.60 4.05
N TRP A 55 -10.98 -3.62 4.34
CA TRP A 55 -10.74 -3.10 5.69
C TRP A 55 -11.57 -1.87 6.01
N PHE A 56 -11.62 -0.91 5.07
CA PHE A 56 -12.21 0.41 5.31
C PHE A 56 -13.56 0.65 4.63
N GLY A 57 -14.00 -0.25 3.74
CA GLY A 57 -15.24 -0.08 2.99
C GLY A 57 -15.21 1.05 1.94
N GLU A 58 -14.03 1.60 1.65
CA GLU A 58 -13.77 2.61 0.63
C GLU A 58 -12.50 2.26 -0.17
N THR A 59 -12.27 2.92 -1.31
CA THR A 59 -11.05 2.70 -2.11
C THR A 59 -9.93 3.64 -1.67
N LEU A 60 -8.68 3.17 -1.74
CA LEU A 60 -7.52 4.00 -1.42
C LEU A 60 -7.36 5.13 -2.46
N SER A 61 -7.63 4.82 -3.73
CA SER A 61 -7.67 5.80 -4.83
C SER A 61 -8.74 6.88 -4.64
N GLY A 62 -9.87 6.54 -4.02
CA GLY A 62 -10.94 7.50 -3.72
C GLY A 62 -10.62 8.39 -2.52
N ARG A 63 -9.76 7.90 -1.61
CA ARG A 63 -9.32 8.63 -0.43
C ARG A 63 -8.15 9.57 -0.69
N THR A 64 -7.38 9.32 -1.73
CA THR A 64 -6.13 10.01 -2.03
C THR A 64 -6.24 10.86 -3.29
N ASP A 65 -5.36 11.86 -3.42
CA ASP A 65 -5.23 12.57 -4.68
C ASP A 65 -4.81 11.59 -5.80
N PRO A 66 -5.43 11.62 -6.99
CA PRO A 66 -5.15 10.66 -8.06
C PRO A 66 -3.66 10.56 -8.43
N SER A 67 -2.95 11.69 -8.48
CA SER A 67 -1.53 11.70 -8.83
C SER A 67 -0.65 11.05 -7.75
N ARG A 68 -1.04 11.20 -6.48
CA ARG A 68 -0.37 10.54 -5.35
C ARG A 68 -0.62 9.04 -5.36
N PHE A 69 -1.85 8.61 -5.70
CA PHE A 69 -2.17 7.20 -5.84
C PHE A 69 -1.38 6.55 -6.98
N GLU A 70 -1.35 7.17 -8.16
CA GLU A 70 -0.56 6.68 -9.31
C GLU A 70 0.93 6.57 -8.95
N ALA A 71 1.49 7.59 -8.29
CA ALA A 71 2.88 7.57 -7.84
C ALA A 71 3.14 6.46 -6.80
N PHE A 72 2.19 6.22 -5.90
CA PHE A 72 2.26 5.12 -4.93
C PHE A 72 2.32 3.77 -5.64
N VAL A 73 1.39 3.51 -6.58
CA VAL A 73 1.36 2.26 -7.37
C VAL A 73 2.67 2.06 -8.13
N ALA A 74 3.17 3.10 -8.80
CA ALA A 74 4.44 3.03 -9.51
C ALA A 74 5.61 2.72 -8.56
N ARG A 75 5.67 3.39 -7.40
CA ARG A 75 6.73 3.21 -6.41
C ARG A 75 6.77 1.80 -5.85
N VAL A 76 5.63 1.22 -5.47
CA VAL A 76 5.60 -0.13 -4.86
C VAL A 76 5.99 -1.22 -5.86
N ASN A 77 5.63 -1.03 -7.13
CA ASN A 77 6.04 -1.94 -8.21
C ASN A 77 7.53 -1.81 -8.57
N ALA A 78 8.15 -0.65 -8.36
CA ALA A 78 9.56 -0.42 -8.62
C ALA A 78 10.53 -1.01 -7.57
N VAL A 79 10.02 -1.56 -6.46
CA VAL A 79 10.87 -2.14 -5.39
C VAL A 79 11.41 -3.54 -5.76
N GLY A 80 10.95 -4.14 -6.85
CA GLY A 80 11.43 -5.45 -7.36
C GLY A 80 12.73 -5.39 -8.19
N PRO A 81 13.44 -6.52 -8.36
CA PRO A 81 12.80 -7.79 -8.71
C PRO A 81 12.44 -8.64 -7.49
N TRP A 82 11.21 -9.14 -7.50
CA TRP A 82 10.71 -10.11 -6.54
C TRP A 82 11.15 -11.51 -6.98
N PRO A 83 11.51 -12.41 -6.05
CA PRO A 83 11.91 -13.77 -6.42
C PRO A 83 10.77 -14.45 -7.17
N ASP A 84 11.03 -14.88 -8.41
CA ASP A 84 10.13 -15.74 -9.18
C ASP A 84 10.02 -17.08 -8.43
N GLU A 85 8.83 -17.50 -8.00
CA GLU A 85 8.61 -18.85 -7.42
C GLU A 85 8.77 -20.00 -8.46
N ARG A 86 9.43 -19.74 -9.59
CA ARG A 86 9.70 -20.69 -10.67
C ARG A 86 11.20 -21.02 -10.86
N SER A 87 11.97 -21.10 -9.79
CA SER A 87 13.36 -21.64 -9.82
C SER A 87 13.46 -23.00 -9.15
#